data_AF-A0A9P5TS86-F1
#
_entry.id   AF-A0A9P5TS86-F1
#
_cell.length_a   1.000
_cell.length_b   1.000
_cell.length_c   1.000
_cell.angle_alpha   90.00
_cell.angle_beta   90.00
_cell.angle_gamma   90.00
#
_symmetry.space_group_name_H-M   'P 1'
#
loop_
_entity.id
_entity.type
_entity.pdbx_description
1 polymer ?
#
loop_
_entity_poly.entity_id
_entity_poly.type
_entity_poly.pdbx_seq_one_letter_code
_entity_poly.pdbx_strand_id
1 'polypeptide(L)'
;MPCKWGGEGQGQQQQPLPRLPPDIQYWAGVIMRNACRKDDSRGGIRQCANMMCGKWETYPREFAKCRRCRKAKYCGKECQSTAWSEGHRFWC
;
A
#
# COMPACT_ATOMS: atom_id res chain seq x y z
N MET A 1 19.05 43.95 0.88
CA MET A 1 18.75 42.75 1.69
C MET A 1 17.73 41.89 0.95
N PRO A 2 18.12 40.85 0.20
CA PRO A 2 17.18 39.88 -0.35
C PRO A 2 17.05 38.65 0.58
N CYS A 3 15.81 38.34 0.98
CA CYS A 3 15.47 37.13 1.73
C CYS A 3 15.71 35.89 0.86
N LYS A 4 16.64 35.03 1.28
CA LYS A 4 16.85 33.70 0.71
C LYS A 4 15.81 32.73 1.29
N TRP A 5 14.84 32.31 0.48
CA TRP A 5 14.05 31.12 0.78
C TRP A 5 14.82 29.91 0.26
N GLY A 6 15.62 29.30 1.15
CA GLY A 6 16.21 27.99 0.96
C GLY A 6 15.25 26.91 1.44
N GLY A 7 15.07 25.86 0.64
CA GLY A 7 14.25 24.71 0.99
C GLY A 7 13.82 23.93 -0.25
N GLU A 8 14.79 23.35 -0.97
CA GLU A 8 14.53 22.39 -2.05
C GLU A 8 13.89 21.14 -1.45
N GLY A 9 12.55 21.12 -1.40
CA GLY A 9 11.79 19.90 -1.17
C GLY A 9 11.99 18.98 -2.36
N GLN A 10 12.84 17.96 -2.20
CA GLN A 10 13.03 16.90 -3.17
C GLN A 10 11.71 16.17 -3.41
N GLY A 11 10.96 16.62 -4.42
CA GLY A 11 9.85 15.86 -4.97
C GLY A 11 10.40 14.57 -5.54
N GLN A 12 10.14 13.44 -4.86
CA GLN A 12 10.53 12.11 -5.33
C GLN A 12 9.90 11.88 -6.71
N GLN A 13 10.69 12.08 -7.78
CA GLN A 13 10.36 11.66 -9.13
C GLN A 13 10.12 10.15 -9.10
N GLN A 14 8.86 9.73 -9.27
CA GLN A 14 8.53 8.33 -9.45
C GLN A 14 9.08 7.90 -10.81
N GLN A 15 10.26 7.28 -10.80
CA GLN A 15 10.78 6.51 -11.93
C GLN A 15 9.67 5.59 -12.46
N PRO A 16 9.43 5.53 -13.78
CA PRO A 16 8.45 4.61 -14.34
C PRO A 16 8.83 3.19 -13.93
N LEU A 17 7.90 2.50 -13.27
CA LEU A 17 8.14 1.15 -12.76
C LEU A 17 8.59 0.26 -13.93
N PRO A 18 9.66 -0.53 -13.79
CA PRO A 18 9.98 -1.55 -14.78
C PRO A 18 8.74 -2.45 -14.92
N ARG A 19 8.29 -2.65 -16.17
CA ARG A 19 7.13 -3.49 -16.44
C ARG A 19 7.52 -4.94 -16.12
N LEU A 20 6.91 -5.51 -15.09
CA LEU A 20 7.05 -6.92 -14.81
C LEU A 20 6.33 -7.74 -15.89
N PRO A 21 6.79 -8.97 -16.19
CA PRO A 21 6.05 -9.90 -17.02
C PRO A 21 4.60 -10.07 -16.50
N PRO A 22 3.58 -10.13 -17.38
CA PRO A 22 2.17 -10.16 -16.99
C PRO A 22 1.83 -11.26 -15.98
N ASP A 23 2.39 -12.45 -16.15
CA ASP A 23 2.13 -13.59 -15.26
C ASP A 23 2.67 -13.33 -13.84
N ILE A 24 3.87 -12.76 -13.72
CA ILE A 24 4.46 -12.42 -12.44
C ILE A 24 3.61 -11.36 -11.73
N GLN A 25 3.16 -10.34 -12.46
CA GLN A 25 2.29 -9.30 -11.90
C GLN A 25 0.92 -9.86 -11.47
N TYR A 26 0.35 -10.79 -12.25
CA TYR A 26 -0.89 -11.47 -11.92
C TYR A 26 -0.74 -12.27 -10.62
N TRP A 27 0.25 -13.16 -10.55
CA TRP A 27 0.48 -14.00 -9.37
C TRP A 27 0.84 -13.19 -8.13
N ALA A 28 1.65 -12.12 -8.27
CA ALA A 28 1.91 -11.19 -7.18
C ALA A 28 0.61 -10.56 -6.66
N GLY A 29 -0.27 -10.13 -7.56
CA GLY A 29 -1.60 -9.62 -7.22
C GLY A 29 -2.48 -10.66 -6.50
N VAL A 30 -2.45 -11.91 -6.94
CA VAL A 30 -3.21 -13.01 -6.30
C VAL A 30 -2.70 -13.28 -4.90
N ILE A 31 -1.39 -13.52 -4.74
CA ILE A 31 -0.77 -13.88 -3.46
C ILE A 31 -0.99 -12.77 -2.42
N MET A 32 -0.62 -11.53 -2.78
CA MET A 32 -0.62 -10.42 -1.82
C MET A 32 -2.04 -10.02 -1.40
N ARG A 33 -3.03 -10.11 -2.29
CA ARG A 33 -4.44 -9.82 -1.94
C ARG A 33 -5.05 -10.93 -1.09
N ASN A 34 -4.66 -12.19 -1.30
CA ASN A 34 -5.09 -13.29 -0.44
C ASN A 34 -4.50 -13.18 0.97
N ALA A 35 -3.25 -12.75 1.11
CA ALA A 35 -2.62 -12.54 2.41
C ALA A 35 -3.40 -11.53 3.29
N CYS A 36 -4.03 -10.53 2.68
CA CYS A 36 -4.80 -9.49 3.38
C CYS A 36 -6.32 -9.67 3.22
N ARG A 37 -6.78 -10.91 2.95
CA ARG A 37 -8.19 -11.20 2.71
C ARG A 37 -9.01 -10.92 3.98
N LYS A 38 -10.29 -10.64 3.76
CA LYS A 38 -11.30 -10.58 4.83
C LYS A 38 -11.31 -11.91 5.58
N ASP A 39 -11.27 -11.85 6.90
CA ASP A 39 -11.44 -13.01 7.76
C ASP A 39 -12.85 -13.02 8.34
N ASP A 40 -13.71 -13.86 7.77
CA ASP A 40 -15.11 -13.98 8.21
C ASP A 40 -15.22 -14.65 9.58
N SER A 41 -14.25 -15.48 9.99
CA SER A 41 -14.22 -16.08 11.34
C SER A 41 -13.95 -15.05 12.44
N ARG A 42 -13.38 -13.89 12.08
CA ARG A 42 -13.09 -12.76 12.98
C ARG A 42 -14.10 -11.62 12.85
N GLY A 43 -15.33 -11.90 12.41
CA GLY A 43 -16.35 -10.86 12.23
C GLY A 43 -16.16 -10.03 10.95
N GLY A 44 -15.36 -10.52 10.01
CA GLY A 44 -15.23 -9.94 8.69
C GLY A 44 -14.26 -8.75 8.59
N ILE A 45 -13.32 -8.68 9.52
CA ILE A 45 -12.23 -7.71 9.56
C ILE A 45 -11.05 -8.13 8.67
N ARG A 46 -10.17 -7.18 8.35
CA ARG A 46 -8.96 -7.41 7.56
C ARG A 46 -7.69 -7.02 8.31
N GLN A 47 -6.58 -7.61 7.91
CA GLN A 47 -5.26 -7.17 8.32
C GLN A 47 -4.74 -6.05 7.41
N CYS A 48 -3.85 -5.21 7.94
CA CYS A 48 -3.20 -4.13 7.22
C CYS A 48 -2.34 -4.71 6.10
N ALA A 49 -2.43 -4.15 4.89
CA ALA A 49 -1.66 -4.62 3.75
C ALA A 49 -0.16 -4.28 3.81
N ASN A 50 0.28 -3.53 4.82
CA ASN A 50 1.69 -3.55 5.21
C ASN A 50 1.93 -4.82 6.04
N MET A 51 2.52 -5.85 5.43
CA MET A 51 2.74 -7.15 6.07
C MET A 51 3.64 -7.06 7.32
N MET A 52 4.50 -6.05 7.39
CA MET A 52 5.33 -5.80 8.58
C MET A 52 4.58 -5.11 9.72
N CYS A 53 3.39 -4.54 9.46
CA CYS A 53 2.57 -3.89 10.49
C CYS A 53 1.72 -4.91 11.26
N GLY A 54 1.09 -5.85 10.56
CA GLY A 54 0.28 -6.90 11.18
C GLY A 54 -1.01 -6.45 11.89
N LYS A 55 -1.32 -5.15 11.95
CA LYS A 55 -2.53 -4.62 12.61
C LYS A 55 -3.82 -5.12 11.93
N TRP A 56 -4.80 -5.52 12.72
CA TRP A 56 -6.15 -5.87 12.27
C TRP A 56 -7.13 -4.71 12.43
N GLU A 57 -8.16 -4.65 11.59
CA GLU A 57 -9.29 -3.76 11.80
C GLU A 57 -10.00 -4.13 13.11
N THR A 58 -10.49 -3.13 13.82
CA THR A 58 -11.35 -3.28 15.00
C THR A 58 -12.82 -3.36 14.62
N TYR A 59 -13.20 -2.77 13.48
CA TYR A 59 -14.52 -2.88 12.86
C TYR A 59 -14.41 -2.91 11.33
N PRO A 60 -15.36 -3.55 10.62
CA PRO A 60 -15.26 -3.70 9.17
C PRO A 60 -15.15 -2.36 8.44
N ARG A 61 -14.19 -2.26 7.52
CA ARG A 61 -13.93 -1.07 6.67
C ARG A 61 -13.30 0.12 7.42
N GLU A 62 -12.70 -0.10 8.58
CA GLU A 62 -11.86 0.90 9.27
C GLU A 62 -10.70 1.36 8.38
N PHE A 63 -10.07 0.45 7.64
CA PHE A 63 -8.84 0.76 6.93
C PHE A 63 -9.06 1.53 5.62
N ALA A 64 -8.15 2.46 5.35
CA ALA A 64 -8.17 3.27 4.14
C ALA A 64 -7.76 2.45 2.91
N LYS A 65 -8.51 2.59 1.82
CA LYS A 65 -8.20 1.94 0.54
C LYS A 65 -7.02 2.64 -0.15
N CYS A 66 -6.15 1.86 -0.80
CA CYS A 66 -5.14 2.41 -1.71
C CYS A 66 -5.79 3.35 -2.73
N ARG A 67 -5.22 4.54 -2.94
CA ARG A 67 -5.77 5.55 -3.88
C ARG A 67 -5.73 5.09 -5.34
N ARG A 68 -4.80 4.21 -5.72
CA ARG A 68 -4.62 3.73 -7.10
C ARG A 68 -5.55 2.55 -7.40
N CYS A 69 -5.29 1.37 -6.81
CA CYS A 69 -6.05 0.17 -7.16
C CYS A 69 -7.34 -0.03 -6.36
N ARG A 70 -7.52 0.65 -5.22
CA ARG A 70 -8.63 0.43 -4.26
C ARG A 70 -8.70 -0.99 -3.66
N LYS A 71 -7.80 -1.90 -4.04
CA LYS A 71 -7.78 -3.32 -3.66
C LYS A 71 -7.03 -3.58 -2.34
N ALA A 72 -5.87 -2.98 -2.12
CA ALA A 72 -5.19 -3.02 -0.82
C ALA A 72 -5.82 -2.04 0.18
N LYS A 73 -5.76 -2.35 1.48
CA LYS A 73 -6.25 -1.49 2.56
C LYS A 73 -5.19 -1.35 3.67
N TYR A 74 -5.06 -0.15 4.23
CA TYR A 74 -4.01 0.21 5.19
C TYR A 74 -4.61 0.90 6.42
N CYS A 75 -4.03 0.66 7.58
CA CYS A 75 -4.44 1.34 8.82
C CYS A 75 -4.06 2.83 8.86
N GLY A 76 -3.24 3.31 7.91
CA GLY A 76 -2.82 4.70 7.83
C GLY A 76 -1.95 5.01 6.61
N LYS A 77 -1.68 6.30 6.39
CA LYS A 77 -0.88 6.81 5.25
C LYS A 77 0.56 6.29 5.30
N GLU A 78 1.16 6.20 6.48
CA GLU A 78 2.52 5.70 6.66
C GLU A 78 2.65 4.25 6.18
N CYS A 79 1.76 3.36 6.64
CA CYS A 79 1.71 1.97 6.18
C CYS A 79 1.48 1.86 4.67
N GLN A 80 0.65 2.73 4.08
CA GLN A 80 0.50 2.77 2.62
C GLN A 80 1.82 3.15 1.93
N SER A 81 2.53 4.16 2.44
CA SER A 81 3.79 4.65 1.87
C SER A 81 4.90 3.59 1.97
N THR A 82 5.07 2.99 3.14
CA THR A 82 6.05 1.92 3.38
C THR A 82 5.77 0.70 2.50
N ALA A 83 4.54 0.19 2.50
CA ALA A 83 4.17 -0.94 1.64
C ALA A 83 4.32 -0.59 0.14
N TRP A 84 4.12 0.67 -0.25
CA TRP A 84 4.35 1.12 -1.63
C TRP A 84 5.81 0.97 -2.03
N SER A 85 6.75 1.45 -1.21
CA SER A 85 8.19 1.31 -1.46
C SER A 85 8.64 -0.15 -1.44
N GLU A 86 8.10 -0.97 -0.55
CA GLU A 86 8.51 -2.37 -0.37
C GLU A 86 7.98 -3.31 -1.45
N GLY A 87 6.87 -2.98 -2.13
CA GLY A 87 6.46 -3.76 -3.28
C GLY A 87 5.03 -3.58 -3.77
N HIS A 88 4.15 -2.91 -3.04
CA HIS A 88 2.76 -2.71 -3.49
C HIS A 88 2.66 -2.04 -4.86
N ARG A 89 3.64 -1.22 -5.22
CA ARG A 89 3.76 -0.61 -6.54
C ARG A 89 3.77 -1.62 -7.70
N PHE A 90 4.27 -2.84 -7.46
CA PHE A 90 4.38 -3.89 -8.48
C PHE A 90 3.14 -4.77 -8.63
N TRP A 91 2.26 -4.79 -7.61
CA TRP A 91 1.06 -5.63 -7.61
C TRP A 91 -0.25 -4.85 -7.38
N CYS A 92 -0.17 -3.52 -7.48
CA CYS A 92 -1.28 -2.60 -7.23
C CYS A 92 -2.59 -3.09 -7.88
#